data_AF-A0A967IUJ7-F1
#
_entry.id   AF-A0A967IUJ7-F1
#
_cell.length_a   1.000
_cell.length_b   1.000
_cell.length_c   1.000
_cell.angle_alpha   90.00
_cell.angle_beta   90.00
_cell.angle_gamma   90.00
#
_symmetry.space_group_name_H-M   'P 1'
#
loop_
_entity.id
_entity.type
_entity.pdbx_description
1 polymer ?
#
loop_
_entity_poly.entity_id
_entity_poly.type
_entity_poly.pdbx_seq_one_letter_code
_entity_poly.pdbx_strand_id
1 'polypeptide(L)' 'MDGKGNGFLEVRDNGVGFPEDFDLGRMGGIGLDIVQGLVAQLGGELDLSHNGGVIARINFLVEN' A
#
# COMPACT_ATOMS: atom_id res chain seq x y z
N MET A 1 -16.49 24.12 5.12
CA MET A 1 -15.41 23.66 4.23
C MET A 1 -14.91 22.40 4.87
N ASP A 2 -15.31 21.24 4.35
CA ASP A 2 -14.97 19.96 4.97
C ASP A 2 -13.45 19.78 4.91
N GLY A 3 -12.83 19.88 6.08
CA GLY A 3 -11.38 19.86 6.24
C GLY A 3 -10.84 18.46 6.03
N LYS A 4 -10.67 18.03 4.78
CA LYS A 4 -9.94 16.82 4.45
C LYS A 4 -8.47 17.15 4.16
N GLY A 5 -7.57 16.53 4.92
CA GLY A 5 -6.13 16.51 4.67
C GLY A 5 -5.71 15.24 3.92
N ASN A 6 -4.44 15.20 3.51
CA ASN A 6 -3.85 14.00 2.91
C ASN A 6 -2.96 13.30 3.93
N GLY A 7 -3.20 12.00 4.14
CA GLY A 7 -2.35 11.10 4.90
C GLY A 7 -1.42 10.29 4.00
N PHE A 8 -0.21 10.05 4.48
CA PHE A 8 0.77 9.19 3.83
C PHE A 8 1.32 8.18 4.84
N LEU A 9 1.29 6.90 4.48
CA LEU A 9 1.90 5.81 5.23
C LEU A 9 2.90 5.08 4.33
N GLU A 10 4.14 4.94 4.79
CA GLU A 10 5.16 4.11 4.15
C GLU A 10 5.65 3.05 5.14
N VAL A 11 5.64 1.80 4.71
CA VAL A 11 6.27 0.68 5.41
C VAL A 11 7.35 0.11 4.52
N ARG A 12 8.57 0.03 5.05
CA ARG A 12 9.73 -0.49 4.35
C ARG A 12 10.39 -1.60 5.15
N ASP A 13 10.76 -2.66 4.44
CA ASP A 13 11.72 -3.64 4.91
C ASP A 13 13.00 -3.61 4.07
N ASN A 14 14.01 -4.33 4.56
CA ASN A 14 15.30 -4.56 3.91
C ASN A 14 15.53 -6.06 3.64
N GLY A 15 14.43 -6.80 3.43
CA GLY A 15 14.46 -8.23 3.15
C GLY A 15 14.79 -8.53 1.69
N VAL A 16 14.43 -9.74 1.25
CA VAL A 16 14.72 -10.23 -0.10
C VAL A 16 13.92 -9.51 -1.20
N GLY A 17 12.82 -8.84 -0.84
CA GLY A 17 11.95 -8.17 -1.81
C GLY A 17 11.01 -9.13 -2.55
N PHE A 18 10.44 -8.64 -3.65
CA PHE A 18 9.58 -9.43 -4.53
C PHE A 18 10.36 -10.07 -5.68
N PRO A 19 9.88 -11.20 -6.23
CA PRO A 19 10.33 -11.72 -7.52
C PRO A 19 10.17 -10.69 -8.65
N GLU A 20 10.96 -10.80 -9.72
CA GLU A 20 10.89 -9.89 -10.88
C GLU A 20 9.51 -9.90 -11.57
N ASP A 21 8.81 -11.03 -11.53
CA ASP A 21 7.49 -11.23 -12.11
C ASP A 21 6.35 -11.03 -11.10
N PHE A 22 6.62 -10.34 -9.98
CA PHE A 22 5.62 -10.12 -8.95
C PHE A 22 4.41 -9.34 -9.46
N ASP A 23 3.24 -9.98 -9.40
CA ASP A 23 1.94 -9.39 -9.70
C ASP A 23 1.07 -9.46 -8.44
N LEU A 24 0.78 -8.30 -7.87
CA LEU A 24 -0.07 -8.16 -6.68
C LEU A 24 -1.43 -8.86 -6.86
N GLY A 25 -2.02 -8.76 -8.05
CA GLY A 25 -3.34 -9.34 -8.34
C GLY A 25 -3.33 -10.86 -8.51
N ARG A 26 -2.15 -11.47 -8.64
CA ARG A 26 -1.99 -12.94 -8.78
C ARG A 26 -1.30 -13.60 -7.60
N MET A 27 -0.43 -12.88 -6.89
CA MET A 27 0.51 -13.45 -5.92
C MET A 27 0.46 -12.79 -4.53
N GLY A 28 -0.43 -11.83 -4.30
CA GLY A 28 -0.50 -11.11 -3.02
C GLY A 28 -1.06 -11.92 -1.84
N GLY A 29 -1.95 -12.88 -2.11
CA GLY A 29 -2.61 -13.68 -1.08
C GLY A 29 -3.53 -12.86 -0.15
N ILE A 30 -4.20 -13.57 0.78
CA ILE A 30 -5.28 -13.03 1.62
C ILE A 30 -4.85 -11.77 2.39
N GLY A 31 -3.61 -11.72 2.88
CA GLY A 31 -3.11 -10.56 3.63
C GLY A 31 -3.12 -9.28 2.79
N LEU A 32 -2.67 -9.35 1.54
CA LEU A 32 -2.67 -8.18 0.64
C LEU A 32 -4.07 -7.88 0.08
N ASP A 33 -4.95 -8.88 -0.04
CA ASP A 33 -6.36 -8.64 -0.37
C ASP A 33 -7.07 -7.81 0.72
N ILE A 34 -6.80 -8.13 2.00
CA ILE A 34 -7.32 -7.35 3.14
C ILE A 34 -6.77 -5.92 3.09
N VAL A 35 -5.47 -5.73 2.87
CA VAL A 35 -4.86 -4.40 2.78
C VAL A 35 -5.48 -3.60 1.63
N GLN A 36 -5.64 -4.19 0.44
CA GLN A 36 -6.31 -3.53 -0.70
C GLN A 36 -7.73 -3.10 -0.36
N GLY A 37 -8.51 -3.97 0.31
CA GLY A 37 -9.86 -3.66 0.75
C GLY A 37 -9.92 -2.48 1.73
N LEU A 38 -9.01 -2.45 2.72
CA LEU A 38 -8.93 -1.37 3.69
C LEU A 38 -8.51 -0.04 3.03
N VAL A 39 -7.53 -0.08 2.14
CA VAL A 39 -7.07 1.11 1.40
C VAL A 39 -8.21 1.68 0.52
N ALA A 40 -8.95 0.81 -0.16
CA ALA A 40 -10.10 1.22 -0.95
C ALA A 40 -11.22 1.86 -0.10
N GLN A 41 -11.47 1.34 1.11
CA GLN A 41 -12.43 1.93 2.06
C GLN A 41 -12.03 3.33 2.52
N LEU A 42 -10.73 3.63 2.57
CA LEU A 42 -10.20 4.97 2.87
C LEU A 42 -10.22 5.90 1.65
N GLY A 43 -10.66 5.42 0.47
CA GLY A 43 -10.53 6.14 -0.80
C GLY A 43 -9.07 6.41 -1.17
N GLY A 44 -8.17 5.53 -0.72
CA GLY A 44 -6.73 5.66 -0.91
C GLY A 44 -6.19 4.78 -2.03
N GLU A 45 -4.89 4.89 -2.27
CA GLU A 45 -4.14 4.12 -3.26
C GLU A 45 -2.96 3.41 -2.59
N LEU A 46 -2.78 2.12 -2.91
CA LEU A 46 -1.66 1.30 -2.49
C LEU A 46 -0.65 1.20 -3.64
N ASP A 47 0.59 1.63 -3.39
CA ASP A 47 1.75 1.42 -4.26
C ASP A 47 2.70 0.42 -3.60
N LEU A 48 3.09 -0.61 -4.34
CA LEU A 48 4.09 -1.60 -3.93
C LEU A 48 5.28 -1.50 -4.86
N SER A 49 6.46 -1.28 -4.29
CA SER A 49 7.71 -1.23 -5.02
C SER A 49 8.79 -2.04 -4.31
N HIS A 50 9.84 -2.39 -5.04
CA HIS A 50 10.98 -3.14 -4.53
C HIS A 50 12.26 -2.31 -4.75
N ASN A 51 13.07 -2.18 -3.70
CA ASN A 51 14.41 -1.58 -3.76
C ASN A 51 15.25 -2.02 -2.54
N GLY A 52 15.94 -3.16 -2.68
CA GLY A 52 16.71 -3.76 -1.59
C GLY A 52 15.82 -4.20 -0.42
N GLY A 53 14.61 -4.68 -0.73
CA GLY A 53 13.51 -4.96 0.19
C GLY A 53 12.18 -4.57 -0.46
N VAL A 54 11.08 -4.62 0.30
CA VAL A 54 9.77 -4.10 -0.15
C VAL A 54 9.49 -2.72 0.45
N ILE A 55 8.85 -1.86 -0.33
CA ILE A 55 8.26 -0.60 0.11
C ILE A 55 6.78 -0.60 -0.25
N ALA A 56 5.92 -0.52 0.76
CA ALA A 56 4.49 -0.33 0.63
C ALA A 56 4.11 1.10 0.99
N ARG A 57 3.45 1.82 0.08
CA ARG A 57 3.01 3.20 0.26
C ARG A 57 1.50 3.30 0.13
N ILE A 58 0.88 4.05 1.04
CA ILE A 58 -0.55 4.32 1.01
C ILE A 58 -0.75 5.82 1.09
N ASN A 59 -1.44 6.37 0.08
CA ASN A 59 -1.98 7.73 0.11
C ASN A 59 -3.47 7.65 0.39
N PHE A 60 -3.98 8.43 1.34
CA PHE A 60 -5.41 8.40 1.71
C PHE A 60 -5.88 9.74 2.28
N LEU A 61 -7.20 9.95 2.31
CA LEU A 61 -7.79 11.16 2.89
C LEU A 61 -7.95 11.01 4.40
N VAL A 62 -7.65 12.08 5.14
CA VAL A 62 -7.80 12.15 6.60
C VAL A 62 -8.73 13.30 6.94
N GLU A 63 -9.68 13.08 7.84
CA GLU A 63 -10.48 14.16 8.41
C GLU A 63 -9.63 14.90 9.45
N ASN A 64 -9.60 16.23 9.36
CA ASN A 64 -8.89 17.09 10.33
C ASN A 64 -9.69 17.26 11.62
#